data_AF-A0A1F9R7P6-F1
#
_entry.id   AF-A0A1F9R7P6-F1
#
_cell.length_a   1.000
_cell.length_b   1.000
_cell.length_c   1.000
_cell.angle_alpha   90.00
_cell.angle_beta   90.00
_cell.angle_gamma   90.00
#
_symmetry.space_group_name_H-M   'P 1'
#
loop_
_entity.id
_entity.type
_entity.pdbx_description
1 polymer ?
#
loop_
_entity_poly.entity_id
_entity_poly.type
_entity_poly.pdbx_seq_one_letter_code
_entity_poly.pdbx_strand_id
1 'polypeptide(L)'
;MNGTTTLTIRVPVALKHRLDKLAKTINRTRSWLAADAVENYVADQESYAALLDQAEHDVEAGLFVPHDKVARWLLSWGSDRELPPPACK
;
A
#
# COMPACT_ATOMS: atom_id res chain seq x y z
N MET A 1 -23.34 -5.49 5.89
CA MET A 1 -23.93 -4.16 6.16
C MET A 1 -24.22 -3.53 4.81
N ASN A 2 -25.48 -3.48 4.36
CA ASN A 2 -25.82 -3.10 2.98
C ASN A 2 -26.52 -1.73 2.95
N GLY A 3 -25.80 -0.69 3.36
CA GLY A 3 -26.28 0.69 3.29
C GLY A 3 -25.24 1.59 2.65
N THR A 4 -25.65 2.45 1.73
CA THR A 4 -24.82 3.55 1.21
C THR A 4 -25.18 4.85 1.94
N THR A 5 -24.19 5.69 2.21
CA THR A 5 -24.39 7.05 2.75
C THR A 5 -23.72 8.07 1.85
N THR A 6 -24.10 9.35 1.98
CA THR A 6 -23.59 10.44 1.16
C THR A 6 -22.42 11.13 1.87
N LEU A 7 -21.28 11.19 1.19
CA LEU A 7 -20.13 12.00 1.60
C LEU A 7 -20.03 13.24 0.69
N THR A 8 -20.12 14.44 1.28
CA THR A 8 -19.95 15.70 0.56
C THR A 8 -18.53 16.22 0.74
N ILE A 9 -17.78 16.31 -0.36
CA ILE A 9 -16.39 16.82 -0.35
C ILE A 9 -16.25 18.02 -1.28
N ARG A 10 -15.34 18.93 -0.94
CA ARG A 10 -14.88 19.97 -1.85
C ARG A 10 -13.71 19.44 -2.66
N VAL A 11 -13.79 19.60 -3.97
CA VAL A 11 -12.70 19.22 -4.89
C VAL A 11 -12.36 20.39 -5.81
N PRO A 12 -11.09 20.52 -6.25
CA PRO A 12 -10.73 21.49 -7.27
C PRO A 12 -11.57 21.32 -8.54
N VAL A 13 -11.96 22.43 -9.17
CA VAL A 13 -12.77 22.43 -10.41
C VAL A 13 -12.10 21.60 -11.51
N ALA A 14 -10.78 21.72 -11.65
CA ALA A 14 -10.00 20.94 -12.60
C ALA A 14 -10.10 19.42 -12.34
N LEU A 15 -10.11 18.99 -11.07
CA LEU A 15 -10.26 17.58 -10.71
C LEU A 15 -11.66 17.06 -11.07
N LYS A 16 -12.69 17.84 -10.77
CA LYS A 16 -14.07 17.49 -11.16
C LYS A 16 -14.19 17.29 -12.67
N HIS A 17 -13.61 18.17 -13.49
CA HIS A 17 -13.61 18.02 -14.95
C HIS A 17 -12.88 16.76 -15.43
N ARG A 18 -11.75 16.42 -14.81
CA ARG A 18 -11.03 15.17 -15.11
C ARG A 18 -11.88 13.95 -14.75
N LEU A 19 -12.55 13.97 -13.60
CA LEU A 19 -13.45 12.90 -13.17
C LEU A 19 -14.66 12.75 -14.12
N ASP A 20 -15.24 13.88 -14.54
CA ASP A 20 -16.32 13.93 -15.55
C ASP A 20 -15.90 13.28 -16.87
N LYS A 21 -14.68 13.55 -17.35
CA LYS A 21 -14.15 12.94 -18.58
C LYS A 21 -13.91 11.44 -18.39
N LEU A 22 -13.29 11.04 -17.29
CA LEU A 22 -12.98 9.65 -16.99
C LEU A 22 -14.26 8.80 -16.92
N ALA A 23 -15.27 9.27 -16.18
CA ALA A 23 -16.60 8.65 -16.05
C ALA A 23 -17.20 8.28 -17.41
N LYS A 24 -17.14 9.20 -18.38
CA LYS A 24 -17.62 8.95 -19.75
C LYS A 24 -16.80 7.88 -20.47
N THR A 25 -15.47 7.95 -20.38
CA THR A 25 -14.56 7.02 -21.06
C THR A 25 -14.78 5.57 -20.63
N ILE A 26 -14.97 5.33 -19.33
CA ILE A 26 -15.09 3.97 -18.77
C ILE A 26 -16.54 3.55 -18.48
N ASN A 27 -17.51 4.32 -18.97
CA ASN A 27 -18.95 4.07 -18.84
C ASN A 27 -19.40 3.83 -17.38
N ARG A 28 -19.06 4.78 -16.50
CA ARG A 28 -19.42 4.79 -15.07
C ARG A 28 -19.91 6.17 -14.64
N THR A 29 -20.61 6.24 -13.51
CA THR A 29 -21.01 7.54 -12.95
C THR A 29 -19.85 8.17 -12.18
N ARG A 30 -19.84 9.51 -12.09
CA ARG A 30 -18.89 10.23 -11.22
C ARG A 30 -18.92 9.73 -9.79
N SER A 31 -20.12 9.54 -9.24
CA SER A 31 -20.30 9.12 -7.85
C SER A 31 -19.75 7.73 -7.61
N TRP A 32 -19.93 6.82 -8.58
CA TRP A 32 -19.32 5.49 -8.52
C TRP A 32 -17.79 5.58 -8.52
N LEU A 33 -17.20 6.39 -9.42
CA LEU A 33 -15.74 6.56 -9.45
C LEU A 33 -15.17 7.23 -8.20
N ALA A 34 -15.90 8.19 -7.64
CA ALA A 34 -15.49 8.83 -6.40
C ALA A 34 -15.53 7.84 -5.23
N ALA A 35 -16.58 7.02 -5.15
CA ALA A 35 -16.69 5.98 -4.12
C ALA A 35 -15.59 4.92 -4.28
N ASP A 36 -15.38 4.42 -5.50
CA ASP A 36 -14.33 3.43 -5.83
C ASP A 36 -12.92 3.97 -5.49
N ALA A 37 -12.63 5.22 -5.85
CA ALA A 37 -11.35 5.83 -5.51
C ALA A 37 -11.14 6.01 -4.00
N VAL A 38 -12.20 6.36 -3.25
CA VAL A 38 -12.15 6.49 -1.79
C VAL A 38 -11.99 5.13 -1.12
N GLU A 39 -12.70 4.10 -1.60
CA GLU A 39 -12.61 2.73 -1.08
C GLU A 39 -11.21 2.17 -1.25
N ASN A 40 -10.63 2.29 -2.46
CA ASN A 40 -9.27 1.86 -2.73
C ASN A 40 -8.25 2.61 -1.87
N TYR A 41 -8.40 3.94 -1.73
CA TYR A 41 -7.51 4.73 -0.88
C TYR A 41 -7.58 4.30 0.59
N VAL A 42 -8.79 4.09 1.13
CA VAL A 42 -8.97 3.66 2.52
C VAL A 42 -8.35 2.28 2.73
N ALA A 43 -8.62 1.32 1.84
CA ALA A 43 -8.02 -0.01 1.92
C ALA A 43 -6.48 0.04 1.90
N ASP A 44 -5.90 0.88 1.03
CA ASP A 44 -4.46 1.09 0.97
C ASP A 44 -3.92 1.68 2.29
N GLN A 45 -4.58 2.69 2.85
CA GLN A 45 -4.15 3.31 4.11
C GLN A 45 -4.28 2.35 5.30
N GLU A 46 -5.36 1.58 5.37
CA GLU A 46 -5.56 0.58 6.43
C GLU A 46 -4.52 -0.54 6.34
N SER A 47 -4.22 -1.02 5.13
CA SER A 47 -3.17 -2.03 4.93
C SER A 47 -1.79 -1.50 5.32
N TYR A 48 -1.48 -0.25 4.98
CA TYR A 48 -0.22 0.39 5.36
C TYR A 48 -0.10 0.58 6.87
N ALA A 49 -1.16 1.04 7.54
CA ALA A 49 -1.20 1.16 8.99
C ALA A 49 -0.99 -0.20 9.67
N ALA A 50 -1.67 -1.25 9.22
CA ALA A 50 -1.49 -2.60 9.75
C ALA A 50 -0.06 -3.13 9.56
N LEU A 51 0.58 -2.83 8.41
CA LEU A 51 1.98 -3.19 8.17
C LEU A 51 2.94 -2.45 9.10
N LEU A 52 2.69 -1.17 9.39
CA LEU A 52 3.49 -0.40 10.35
C LEU A 52 3.35 -0.95 11.77
N ASP A 53 2.12 -1.21 12.21
CA ASP A 53 1.86 -1.79 13.52
C ASP A 53 2.57 -3.14 13.66
N GLN A 54 2.49 -4.00 12.63
CA GLN A 54 3.21 -5.28 12.63
C GLN A 54 4.74 -5.08 12.66
N ALA A 55 5.27 -4.12 11.89
CA ALA A 55 6.70 -3.85 11.88
C ALA A 55 7.20 -3.37 13.24
N GLU A 56 6.42 -2.58 13.98
CA GLU A 56 6.76 -2.18 15.35
C GLU A 56 6.82 -3.40 16.29
N HIS A 57 5.83 -4.29 16.23
CA HIS A 57 5.84 -5.54 16.98
C HIS A 57 7.04 -6.44 16.63
N ASP A 58 7.38 -6.56 15.34
CA ASP A 58 8.53 -7.36 14.89
C ASP A 58 9.84 -6.79 15.44
N VAL A 59 9.98 -5.46 15.48
CA VAL A 59 11.15 -4.80 16.08
C VAL A 59 11.23 -5.06 17.57
N GLU A 60 10.13 -4.90 18.31
CA GLU A 60 10.08 -5.18 19.76
C GLU A 60 10.37 -6.66 20.09
N ALA A 61 9.87 -7.58 19.26
CA ALA A 61 10.11 -9.02 19.40
C ALA A 61 11.51 -9.45 18.93
N GLY A 62 12.30 -8.55 18.31
CA GLY A 62 13.62 -8.87 17.75
C GLY A 62 13.59 -9.65 16.44
N LEU A 63 12.43 -9.74 15.79
CA LEU A 63 12.14 -10.46 14.54
C LEU A 63 12.68 -9.71 13.30
N PHE A 64 13.95 -9.33 13.33
CA PHE A 64 14.62 -8.68 12.20
C PHE A 64 16.02 -9.23 11.97
N VAL A 65 16.54 -9.01 10.76
CA VAL A 65 17.91 -9.36 10.40
C VAL A 65 18.77 -8.09 10.38
N PRO A 66 19.90 -8.07 11.12
CA PRO A 66 20.88 -6.99 11.02
C PRO A 66 21.38 -6.77 9.58
N HIS A 67 21.54 -5.50 9.19
CA HIS A 67 21.95 -5.11 7.84
C HIS A 67 23.25 -5.78 7.38
N ASP A 68 24.25 -5.95 8.25
CA ASP A 68 25.54 -6.57 7.93
C ASP A 68 25.41 -8.03 7.49
N LYS A 69 24.42 -8.76 8.03
CA LYS A 69 24.14 -10.14 7.62
C LYS A 69 23.50 -10.20 6.25
N VAL A 70 22.53 -9.31 5.99
CA VAL A 70 21.90 -9.19 4.67
C VAL A 70 22.92 -8.77 3.61
N ALA A 71 23.75 -7.76 3.91
CA ALA A 71 24.78 -7.28 2.99
C ALA A 71 25.80 -8.37 2.63
N ARG A 72 26.30 -9.13 3.62
CA ARG A 72 27.21 -10.26 3.35
C ARG A 72 26.58 -11.33 2.47
N TRP A 73 25.31 -11.64 2.70
CA TRP A 73 24.56 -12.59 1.88
C TRP A 73 24.42 -12.08 0.44
N LEU A 74 23.95 -10.85 0.24
CA LEU A 74 23.79 -10.26 -1.10
C LEU A 74 25.12 -10.20 -1.88
N LEU A 75 26.23 -9.85 -1.20
CA LEU A 75 27.55 -9.79 -1.81
C LEU A 75 28.11 -11.16 -2.20
N SER A 76 27.56 -12.25 -1.67
CA SER A 76 27.98 -13.61 -2.01
C SER A 76 27.29 -14.17 -3.25
N TRP A 77 26.21 -13.53 -3.72
CA TRP A 77 25.44 -13.98 -4.88
C TRP A 77 26.28 -14.05 -6.14
N GLY A 78 26.16 -15.15 -6.88
CA GLY A 78 26.91 -15.37 -8.13
C GLY A 78 28.40 -15.68 -7.94
N SER A 79 28.83 -15.92 -6.70
CA SER A 79 30.16 -16.46 -6.39
C SER A 79 30.11 -17.98 -6.20
N ASP A 80 31.27 -18.64 -6.31
CA ASP A 80 31.41 -20.08 -6.01
C ASP A 80 31.09 -20.42 -4.53
N ARG A 81 30.94 -19.41 -3.66
CA ARG A 81 30.64 -19.55 -2.23
C ARG A 81 29.46 -18.68 -1.81
N GLU A 82 28.36 -18.80 -2.54
CA GLU A 82 27.10 -18.15 -2.16
C GLU A 82 26.64 -18.59 -0.76
N LEU A 83 26.32 -17.62 0.09
CA LEU A 83 25.86 -17.83 1.46
C LEU A 83 24.33 -18.10 1.47
N PRO A 84 23.82 -18.84 2.47
CA PRO A 84 22.37 -18.97 2.64
C PRO A 84 21.74 -17.64 3.09
N PRO A 85 20.45 -17.42 2.78
CA PRO A 85 19.71 -16.25 3.26
C PRO A 85 19.74 -16.20 4.80
N PRO A 86 20.01 -15.02 5.40
CA PRO A 86 20.01 -14.89 6.85
C PRO A 86 18.57 -14.96 7.38
N ALA A 87 18.38 -15.67 8.51
CA ALA A 87 17.10 -15.77 9.18
C ALA A 87 16.94 -14.67 10.25
N CYS A 88 15.71 -14.19 10.46
CA CYS A 88 15.34 -13.39 11.63
C CYS A 88 15.64 -14.19 12.91
N LYS A 89 15.96 -13.50 14.00
CA LYS A 89 16.07 -14.12 15.32
C LYS A 89 14.71 -14.20 15.98
#